data_AF-A0A9Q1B6Q0-F1
#
_entry.id   AF-A0A9Q1B6Q0-F1
#
_cell.length_a   1.000
_cell.length_b   1.000
_cell.length_c   1.000
_cell.angle_alpha   90.00
_cell.angle_beta   90.00
_cell.angle_gamma   90.00
#
_symmetry.space_group_name_H-M   'P 1'
#
loop_
_entity.id
_entity.type
_entity.pdbx_description
1 polymer ?
#
loop_
_entity_poly.entity_id
_entity_poly.type
_entity_poly.pdbx_seq_one_letter_code
_entity_poly.pdbx_strand_id
1 'polypeptide(L)' 'MLLASAVVVWEWLNEHGRWRPYSPAVSHHIEAVIRAGPRAGGSVVLGQVDNRLSPYIIDLQSMHQFRQDT' A
#
# COMPACT_ATOMS: atom_id res chain seq x y z
N MET A 1 32.28 1.21 -4.13
CA MET A 1 30.99 1.75 -3.66
C MET A 1 30.08 0.58 -3.36
N LEU A 2 29.77 0.32 -2.09
CA LEU A 2 28.64 -0.56 -1.77
C LEU A 2 27.37 0.18 -2.18
N LEU A 3 26.66 -0.32 -3.19
CA LEU A 3 25.30 0.13 -3.47
C LEU A 3 24.48 -0.21 -2.22
N ALA A 4 24.13 0.80 -1.43
CA ALA A 4 23.18 0.61 -0.34
C ALA A 4 21.87 0.14 -0.97
N SER A 5 21.44 -1.09 -0.67
CA SER A 5 20.13 -1.59 -1.06
C SER A 5 19.10 -0.87 -0.18
N ALA A 6 18.32 0.03 -0.80
CA ALA A 6 17.20 0.68 -0.13
C ALA A 6 16.00 -0.28 -0.11
N VAL A 7 15.33 -0.38 1.03
CA VAL A 7 14.09 -1.14 1.20
C VAL A 7 12.92 -0.16 1.26
N VAL A 8 11.85 -0.46 0.55
CA VAL A 8 10.60 0.30 0.61
C VAL A 8 9.67 -0.37 1.61
N VAL A 9 9.18 0.41 2.57
CA VAL A 9 8.13 0.00 3.52
C VAL A 9 6.96 0.94 3.33
N TRP A 10 5.78 0.37 3.06
CA TRP A 10 4.53 1.10 3.05
C TRP A 10 3.88 0.98 4.42
N GLU A 11 3.34 2.09 4.91
CA GLU A 11 2.68 2.17 6.21
C GLU A 11 1.29 2.78 6.08
N TRP A 12 0.42 2.49 7.03
CA TRP A 12 -0.88 3.13 7.18
C TRP A 12 -1.03 3.74 8.57
N LEU A 13 -1.74 4.86 8.66
CA LEU A 13 -2.04 5.51 9.93
C LEU A 13 -3.22 4.80 10.59
N ASN A 14 -3.01 4.22 11.77
CA ASN A 14 -4.09 3.57 12.51
C ASN A 14 -4.93 4.57 13.34
N GLU A 15 -6.03 4.07 13.89
CA GLU A 15 -6.99 4.85 14.71
C GLU A 15 -6.37 5.48 15.97
N HIS A 16 -5.19 5.03 16.38
CA HIS A 16 -4.45 5.55 17.53
C HIS A 16 -3.39 6.59 17.12
N GLY A 17 -3.38 7.05 15.85
CA GLY A 17 -2.41 8.02 15.34
C GLY A 17 -1.00 7.45 15.17
N ARG A 18 -0.85 6.13 15.03
CA ARG A 18 0.46 5.49 14.80
C ARG A 18 0.55 4.91 13.40
N TRP A 19 1.68 5.14 12.74
CA TRP A 19 2.02 4.44 11.52
C TRP A 19 2.26 2.95 11.81
N ARG A 20 1.70 2.11 10.95
CA ARG A 20 1.79 0.66 11.03
C ARG A 20 2.31 0.14 9.70
N PRO A 21 3.38 -0.66 9.68
CA PRO A 21 3.88 -1.21 8.44
C PRO A 21 2.90 -2.26 7.91
N TYR A 22 2.70 -2.24 6.60
CA TYR A 22 2.15 -3.39 5.89
C TYR A 22 3.16 -4.54 5.88
N SER A 23 2.70 -5.74 5.55
CA SER A 23 3.60 -6.86 5.31
C SER A 23 4.52 -6.58 4.10
N PRO A 24 5.66 -7.28 3.98
CA PRO A 24 6.54 -7.13 2.81
C PRO A 24 5.83 -7.38 1.48
N ALA A 25 4.93 -8.39 1.42
CA ALA A 25 4.18 -8.72 0.21
C ALA A 25 3.24 -7.58 -0.22
N VAL A 26 2.54 -6.97 0.75
CA VAL A 26 1.64 -5.84 0.49
C VAL A 26 2.43 -4.60 0.09
N SER A 27 3.55 -4.31 0.78
CA SER A 27 4.43 -3.18 0.42
C SER A 27 4.98 -3.32 -1.01
N HIS A 28 5.41 -4.52 -1.39
CA HIS A 28 5.89 -4.78 -2.74
C HIS A 28 4.79 -4.59 -3.80
N HIS A 29 3.55 -5.00 -3.49
CA HIS A 29 2.43 -4.83 -4.40
C HIS A 29 2.06 -3.36 -4.62
N ILE A 30 1.96 -2.57 -3.55
CA ILE A 30 1.69 -1.13 -3.64
C ILE A 30 2.77 -0.45 -4.49
N GLU A 31 4.04 -0.76 -4.20
CA GLU A 31 5.17 -0.21 -4.94
C GLU A 31 5.15 -0.59 -6.42
N ALA A 32 4.78 -1.84 -6.75
CA ALA A 32 4.65 -2.30 -8.13
C ALA A 32 3.56 -1.53 -8.89
N VAL A 33 2.40 -1.26 -8.28
CA VAL A 33 1.32 -0.48 -8.88
C VAL A 33 1.76 0.96 -9.14
N ILE A 34 2.41 1.60 -8.17
CA ILE A 34 2.94 2.97 -8.32
C ILE A 34 3.96 3.04 -9.46
N ARG A 35 4.87 2.07 -9.56
CA ARG A 35 5.89 2.03 -10.62
C ARG A 35 5.31 1.76 -12.01
N ALA A 36 4.19 1.04 -12.09
CA ALA A 36 3.46 0.86 -13.34
C ALA A 36 2.83 2.17 -13.87
N GLY A 37 2.78 3.20 -13.03
CA GLY A 37 2.43 4.57 -13.40
C GLY A 37 0.93 4.77 -13.65
N PRO A 38 0.54 5.88 -14.31
CA PRO A 38 -0.86 6.30 -14.43
C PRO A 38 -1.81 5.29 -15.10
N ARG A 39 -1.27 4.27 -15.77
CA ARG A 39 -2.04 3.23 -16.45
C ARG A 39 -2.56 2.13 -15.52
N ALA A 40 -1.99 1.98 -14.32
CA ALA A 40 -2.33 0.90 -13.39
C ALA A 40 -3.56 1.17 -12.53
N GLY A 41 -4.22 2.32 -12.72
CA GLY A 41 -5.29 2.79 -11.86
C GLY A 41 -4.73 3.52 -10.64
N GLY A 42 -5.40 4.61 -10.24
CA GLY A 42 -4.97 5.42 -9.08
C GLY A 42 -5.22 4.74 -7.73
N SER A 43 -5.49 3.43 -7.68
CA SER A 43 -5.86 2.75 -6.45
C SER A 43 -5.30 1.33 -6.36
N VAL A 44 -5.12 0.84 -5.14
CA VAL A 44 -4.62 -0.51 -4.83
C VAL A 44 -5.65 -1.25 -3.99
N VAL A 45 -6.10 -2.42 -4.46
CA VAL A 45 -7.01 -3.30 -3.71
C VAL A 45 -6.19 -4.29 -2.88
N LEU A 46 -6.11 -4.07 -1.57
CA LEU A 46 -5.19 -4.83 -0.70
C LEU A 46 -5.56 -6.31 -0.58
N GLY A 47 -6.86 -6.62 -0.72
CA GLY A 47 -7.39 -7.99 -0.75
C GLY A 47 -6.80 -8.90 -1.83
N GLN A 48 -6.22 -8.34 -2.90
CA GLN A 48 -5.56 -9.12 -3.96
C GLN A 48 -4.29 -9.83 -3.46
N VAL A 49 -3.70 -9.34 -2.36
CA VAL A 49 -2.46 -9.88 -1.79
C VAL A 49 -2.68 -10.49 -0.41
N ASP A 50 -3.53 -9.88 0.42
CA ASP A 50 -3.86 -10.40 1.74
C ASP A 50 -5.38 -10.36 1.96
N ASN A 51 -6.00 -11.54 2.05
CA ASN A 51 -7.45 -11.66 2.22
C ASN A 51 -7.98 -11.03 3.53
N ARG A 52 -7.11 -10.82 4.53
CA ARG A 52 -7.48 -10.10 5.76
C ARG A 52 -7.69 -8.61 5.50
N LEU A 53 -7.11 -8.09 4.41
CA LEU A 53 -7.23 -6.71 3.97
C LEU A 53 -8.26 -6.54 2.84
N SER A 54 -9.07 -7.56 2.55
CA SER A 54 -10.13 -7.51 1.55
C SER A 54 -11.07 -6.31 1.65
N PRO A 55 -11.41 -5.77 2.83
CA PRO A 55 -12.23 -4.57 2.92
C PRO A 55 -11.52 -3.27 2.53
N TYR A 56 -10.21 -3.26 2.27
CA TYR A 56 -9.41 -2.03 2.18
C TYR A 56 -8.89 -1.75 0.76
N ILE A 57 -9.00 -0.49 0.36
CA ILE A 57 -8.40 0.08 -0.85
C ILE A 57 -7.52 1.27 -0.46
N ILE A 58 -6.37 1.43 -1.12
CA ILE A 58 -5.58 2.66 -1.05
C ILE A 58 -5.87 3.50 -2.30
N ASP A 59 -6.24 4.75 -2.15
CA ASP A 59 -6.15 5.74 -3.23
C ASP A 59 -4.74 6.33 -3.24
N LEU A 60 -4.01 6.09 -4.32
CA LEU A 60 -2.63 6.53 -4.52
C LEU A 60 -2.53 8.02 -4.84
N GLN A 61 -3.63 8.66 -5.28
CA GLN A 61 -3.63 10.10 -5.52
C GLN A 61 -3.68 10.89 -4.20
N SER A 62 -4.62 10.54 -3.31
CA SER A 62 -4.72 11.18 -1.99
C SER A 62 -3.84 10.54 -0.91
N MET A 63 -3.21 9.39 -1.20
CA MET A 63 -2.41 8.61 -0.26
C MET A 63 -3.20 8.16 0.98
N HIS A 64 -4.49 7.85 0.79
CA HIS A 64 -5.41 7.43 1.85
C HIS A 64 -5.84 5.98 1.68
N GLN A 65 -5.92 5.25 2.80
CA GLN A 65 -6.59 3.97 2.89
C GLN A 65 -8.06 4.16 3.27
N PHE A 66 -8.96 3.55 2.51
CA PHE A 66 -10.40 3.52 2.80
C PHE A 66 -10.86 2.09 3.01
N ARG A 67 -11.89 1.93 3.83
CA ARG A 67 -12.65 0.70 3.93
C ARG A 67 -13.82 0.79 2.93
N GLN A 68 -14.05 -0.24 2.13
CA GLN A 68 -15.01 -0.20 1.02
C GLN A 68 -16.49 -0.23 1.46
N ASP A 69 -16.75 -0.64 2.70
CA ASP A 69 -18.09 -0.82 3.27
C ASP A 69 -18.56 0.36 4.14
N THR A 70 -17.82 1.48 4.13
CA THR A 70 -18.11 2.72 4.89
C THR A 70 -18.00 3.93 3.99
#